data_AF-A0A7Y9E7G8-F1
#
_entry.id   AF-A0A7Y9E7G8-F1
#
_cell.length_a   1.000
_cell.length_b   1.000
_cell.length_c   1.000
_cell.angle_alpha   90.00
_cell.angle_beta   90.00
_cell.angle_gamma   90.00
#
_symmetry.space_group_name_H-M   'P 1'
#
loop_
_entity.id
_entity.type
_entity.pdbx_description
1 polymer ?
#
loop_
_entity_poly.entity_id
_entity_poly.type
_entity_poly.pdbx_seq_one_letter_code
_entity_poly.pdbx_strand_id
1 'polypeptide(L)'
;MAAVVVVLLAVFGYWLATGPLGSAPTGGATATGAPGSAGADPGAGSADATDVARGATVEVPATAPPNQDTDGNMVRYEGRNMLDGVPTTCWRMAGDGTGRTITFKLAQPTRLTSVGLINGYAKSATDGAGHELDWYHGDRRVLSVEWSFDDGSKLTQDLGDTRDMQTVDLDHPVTTSTVQLHLVKVSAPGHGPAARDYTPISDVTLLGTPG
;
A
#
# COMPACT_ATOMS: atom_id res chain seq x y z
N MET A 1 -55.64 -8.46 -17.28
CA MET A 1 -55.53 -6.99 -17.44
C MET A 1 -54.07 -6.64 -17.22
N ALA A 2 -53.31 -6.50 -18.31
CA ALA A 2 -52.80 -5.24 -18.86
C ALA A 2 -51.32 -5.06 -18.49
N ALA A 3 -50.46 -5.41 -19.45
CA ALA A 3 -49.03 -5.19 -19.47
C ALA A 3 -48.71 -3.73 -19.82
N VAL A 4 -47.59 -3.20 -19.32
CA VAL A 4 -46.93 -2.05 -19.94
C VAL A 4 -45.43 -2.32 -20.03
N VAL A 5 -45.00 -2.43 -21.27
CA VAL A 5 -43.61 -2.40 -21.76
C VAL A 5 -43.26 -0.94 -22.02
N VAL A 6 -42.08 -0.49 -21.61
CA VAL A 6 -41.48 0.75 -22.13
C VAL A 6 -40.09 0.42 -22.67
N VAL A 7 -39.98 0.49 -23.98
CA VAL A 7 -38.76 0.51 -24.79
C VAL A 7 -38.44 1.97 -25.08
N LEU A 8 -37.18 2.38 -24.93
CA LEU A 8 -36.64 3.54 -25.65
C LEU A 8 -35.27 3.19 -26.25
N LEU A 9 -35.15 3.49 -27.54
CA LEU A 9 -34.04 3.20 -28.44
C LEU A 9 -33.22 4.47 -28.74
N ALA A 10 -31.90 4.25 -28.94
CA ALA A 10 -30.94 4.93 -29.81
C ALA A 10 -30.53 6.40 -29.46
N VAL A 11 -29.31 6.89 -29.72
CA VAL A 11 -28.49 6.79 -30.94
C VAL A 11 -26.97 6.94 -30.68
N PHE A 12 -26.23 6.24 -31.54
CA PHE A 12 -24.81 6.22 -31.91
C PHE A 12 -24.01 7.54 -31.97
N GLY A 13 -22.70 7.41 -31.76
CA GLY A 13 -21.66 8.35 -32.22
C GLY A 13 -20.28 7.69 -32.28
N TYR A 14 -19.96 7.04 -33.40
CA TYR A 14 -18.64 6.47 -33.71
C TYR A 14 -17.92 7.46 -34.63
N TRP A 15 -16.70 7.89 -34.27
CA TRP A 15 -15.86 8.73 -35.13
C TRP A 15 -14.63 7.93 -35.55
N LEU A 16 -14.64 7.50 -36.82
CA LEU A 16 -13.47 7.07 -37.58
C LEU A 16 -12.92 8.28 -38.34
N ALA A 17 -11.70 8.69 -38.05
CA ALA A 17 -10.94 9.58 -38.92
C ALA A 17 -10.03 8.72 -39.81
N THR A 18 -10.33 8.71 -41.11
CA THR A 18 -9.47 8.20 -42.18
C THR A 18 -8.83 9.39 -42.91
N GLY A 19 -7.55 9.28 -43.24
CA GLY A 19 -6.81 10.26 -44.05
C GLY A 19 -5.42 9.71 -44.46
N PRO A 20 -4.87 10.13 -45.61
CA PRO A 20 -4.41 9.18 -46.63
C PRO A 20 -2.90 8.92 -46.70
N LEU A 21 -2.54 7.80 -47.35
CA LEU A 21 -1.20 7.44 -47.81
C LEU A 21 -0.69 8.48 -48.83
N GLY A 22 0.51 9.03 -48.58
CA GLY A 22 1.19 9.98 -49.47
C GLY A 22 2.71 9.81 -49.40
N SER A 23 3.31 9.61 -50.58
CA SER A 23 4.65 9.10 -50.88
C SER A 23 5.86 9.89 -50.35
N ALA A 24 6.97 9.16 -50.15
CA ALA A 24 8.31 9.68 -49.89
C ALA A 24 8.93 10.42 -51.11
N PRO A 25 9.89 11.31 -50.85
CA PRO A 25 11.10 11.36 -51.66
C PRO A 25 12.40 11.37 -50.83
N THR A 26 13.40 10.71 -51.40
CA THR A 26 14.81 10.69 -51.03
C THR A 26 15.45 12.07 -51.22
N GLY A 27 16.22 12.54 -50.23
CA GLY A 27 17.04 13.74 -50.34
C GLY A 27 18.06 13.81 -49.21
N GLY A 28 19.32 13.48 -49.50
CA GLY A 28 20.42 13.62 -48.55
C GLY A 28 20.84 15.09 -48.39
N ALA A 29 21.19 15.47 -47.17
CA ALA A 29 21.98 16.66 -46.90
C ALA A 29 22.80 16.42 -45.61
N THR A 30 24.11 16.33 -45.79
CA THR A 30 25.13 16.37 -44.74
C THR A 30 25.11 17.75 -44.06
N ALA A 31 25.04 17.79 -42.73
CA ALA A 31 25.37 18.98 -41.95
C ALA A 31 26.19 18.58 -40.73
N THR A 32 27.42 19.09 -40.71
CA THR A 32 28.43 18.95 -39.66
C THR A 32 28.20 19.99 -38.57
N GLY A 33 28.17 19.53 -37.30
CA GLY A 33 28.76 20.24 -36.15
C GLY A 33 27.84 20.97 -35.17
N ALA A 34 27.78 20.50 -33.90
CA ALA A 34 27.92 21.27 -32.65
C ALA A 34 27.65 20.37 -31.40
N PRO A 35 28.17 20.72 -30.20
CA PRO A 35 28.59 19.77 -29.17
C PRO A 35 27.57 19.56 -28.03
N GLY A 36 27.74 18.45 -27.29
CA GLY A 36 27.54 18.39 -25.84
C GLY A 36 26.14 18.74 -25.31
N SER A 37 25.31 17.71 -25.14
CA SER A 37 24.40 17.65 -24.00
C SER A 37 24.44 16.22 -23.50
N ALA A 38 25.34 15.98 -22.54
CA ALA A 38 25.18 14.87 -21.62
C ALA A 38 23.83 15.09 -20.95
N GLY A 39 22.83 14.32 -21.37
CA GLY A 39 21.65 14.10 -20.55
C GLY A 39 22.15 13.46 -19.27
N ALA A 40 22.26 14.26 -18.22
CA ALA A 40 22.36 13.73 -16.87
C ALA A 40 21.10 12.90 -16.65
N ASP A 41 21.28 11.59 -16.61
CA ASP A 41 20.28 10.64 -16.18
C ASP A 41 20.00 10.89 -14.69
N PRO A 42 18.81 11.37 -14.29
CA PRO A 42 18.45 11.48 -12.89
C PRO A 42 17.96 10.11 -12.42
N GLY A 43 18.88 9.14 -12.35
CA GLY A 43 18.54 7.75 -12.02
C GLY A 43 19.64 6.95 -11.34
N ALA A 44 20.81 7.54 -11.09
CA ALA A 44 21.93 6.86 -10.44
C ALA A 44 21.84 6.99 -8.91
N GLY A 45 20.92 6.25 -8.30
CA GLY A 45 20.80 6.21 -6.85
C GLY A 45 19.81 5.16 -6.32
N SER A 46 19.74 3.96 -6.89
CA SER A 46 18.79 2.94 -6.38
C SER A 46 19.18 1.48 -6.68
N ALA A 47 20.45 1.15 -6.89
CA ALA A 47 20.84 -0.24 -7.18
C ALA A 47 20.95 -1.15 -5.94
N ASP A 48 21.00 -0.60 -4.71
CA ASP A 48 21.36 -1.35 -3.49
C ASP A 48 20.31 -1.29 -2.36
N ALA A 49 19.15 -0.68 -2.56
CA ALA A 49 18.09 -0.63 -1.56
C ALA A 49 17.26 -1.93 -1.61
N THR A 50 17.11 -2.59 -0.46
CA THR A 50 16.25 -3.77 -0.28
C THR A 50 15.21 -3.48 0.79
N ASP A 51 14.08 -4.21 0.74
CA ASP A 51 13.17 -4.26 1.87
C ASP A 51 13.81 -5.03 3.03
N VAL A 52 14.00 -4.35 4.15
CA VAL A 52 14.57 -4.91 5.38
C VAL A 52 13.51 -5.27 6.41
N ALA A 53 12.22 -4.99 6.16
CA ALA A 53 11.13 -5.21 7.12
C ALA A 53 11.05 -6.67 7.57
N ARG A 54 11.21 -7.63 6.64
CA ARG A 54 11.16 -9.08 6.94
C ARG A 54 12.23 -9.55 7.95
N GLY A 55 13.34 -8.83 8.04
CA GLY A 55 14.41 -9.12 9.01
C GLY A 55 14.23 -8.44 10.36
N ALA A 56 13.27 -7.52 10.48
CA ALA A 56 13.02 -6.76 11.69
C ALA A 56 12.26 -7.59 12.74
N THR A 57 12.32 -7.12 13.99
CA THR A 57 11.38 -7.53 15.04
C THR A 57 10.40 -6.39 15.30
N VAL A 58 9.22 -6.72 15.82
CA VAL A 58 8.16 -5.74 16.03
C VAL A 58 7.52 -5.88 17.40
N GLU A 59 7.34 -4.74 18.05
CA GLU A 59 6.57 -4.57 19.28
C GLU A 59 5.28 -3.82 18.95
N VAL A 60 4.15 -4.39 19.37
CA VAL A 60 2.81 -3.88 19.08
C VAL A 60 2.09 -3.51 20.38
N PRO A 61 1.20 -2.51 20.35
CA PRO A 61 0.52 -2.03 21.56
C PRO A 61 -0.47 -3.06 22.14
N ALA A 62 -1.01 -3.92 21.28
CA ALA A 62 -1.92 -5.01 21.62
C ALA A 62 -1.98 -6.00 20.45
N THR A 63 -2.56 -7.17 20.68
CA THR A 63 -2.89 -8.15 19.64
C THR A 63 -4.27 -8.71 19.94
N ALA A 64 -5.14 -8.75 18.93
CA ALA A 64 -6.45 -9.38 19.06
C ALA A 64 -6.31 -10.89 19.30
N PRO A 65 -7.22 -11.53 20.06
CA PRO A 65 -7.20 -12.97 20.23
C PRO A 65 -7.37 -13.68 18.87
N PRO A 66 -6.83 -14.90 18.73
CA PRO A 66 -7.03 -15.70 17.54
C PRO A 66 -8.51 -16.08 17.37
N ASN A 67 -8.96 -16.28 16.13
CA ASN A 67 -10.31 -16.72 15.81
C ASN A 67 -10.32 -17.65 14.59
N GLN A 68 -11.48 -18.22 14.27
CA GLN A 68 -11.66 -19.00 13.05
C GLN A 68 -12.02 -18.10 11.86
N ASP A 69 -11.50 -18.44 10.68
CA ASP A 69 -11.98 -17.89 9.41
C ASP A 69 -13.25 -18.60 8.93
N THR A 70 -13.72 -18.23 7.73
CA THR A 70 -14.93 -18.78 7.11
C THR A 70 -14.85 -20.28 6.82
N ASP A 71 -13.63 -20.83 6.70
CA ASP A 71 -13.37 -22.24 6.47
C ASP A 71 -13.12 -23.01 7.77
N GLY A 72 -13.21 -22.34 8.92
CA GLY A 72 -12.97 -22.92 10.25
C GLY A 72 -11.49 -22.99 10.64
N ASN A 73 -10.58 -22.45 9.83
CA ASN A 73 -9.15 -22.45 10.13
C ASN A 73 -8.84 -21.41 11.21
N MET A 74 -7.97 -21.77 12.15
CA MET A 74 -7.52 -20.83 13.18
C MET A 74 -6.54 -19.80 12.60
N VAL A 75 -6.89 -18.53 12.73
CA VAL A 75 -6.09 -17.37 12.31
C VAL A 75 -5.52 -16.65 13.54
N ARG A 76 -4.26 -16.23 13.44
CA ARG A 76 -3.55 -15.40 14.42
C ARG A 76 -3.16 -14.07 13.80
N TYR A 77 -3.09 -13.04 14.64
CA TYR A 77 -2.96 -11.64 14.22
C TYR A 77 -1.75 -10.94 14.83
N GLU A 78 -0.66 -11.66 14.95
CA GLU A 78 0.53 -11.22 15.66
C GLU A 78 1.31 -10.17 14.85
N GLY A 79 2.10 -9.35 15.54
CA GLY A 79 2.86 -8.26 14.91
C GLY A 79 3.71 -8.71 13.71
N ARG A 80 4.29 -9.92 13.78
CA ARG A 80 5.11 -10.50 12.68
C ARG A 80 4.39 -10.60 11.34
N ASN A 81 3.05 -10.61 11.33
CA ASN A 81 2.28 -10.69 10.09
C ASN A 81 2.47 -9.41 9.26
N MET A 82 2.78 -8.26 9.87
CA MET A 82 3.16 -7.05 9.12
C MET A 82 4.51 -7.18 8.39
N LEU A 83 5.27 -8.24 8.63
CA LEU A 83 6.64 -8.41 8.16
C LEU A 83 6.81 -9.69 7.34
N ASP A 84 5.72 -10.37 6.97
CA ASP A 84 5.78 -11.64 6.23
C ASP A 84 5.72 -11.45 4.71
N GLY A 85 5.34 -10.26 4.24
CA GLY A 85 5.16 -9.96 2.82
C GLY A 85 3.94 -10.65 2.20
N VAL A 86 2.92 -10.97 3.00
CA VAL A 86 1.68 -11.62 2.58
C VAL A 86 0.51 -10.66 2.85
N PRO A 87 0.02 -9.92 1.83
CA PRO A 87 -1.04 -8.92 2.00
C PRO A 87 -2.35 -9.44 2.62
N THR A 88 -2.61 -10.74 2.52
CA THR A 88 -3.81 -11.37 3.05
C THR A 88 -3.67 -11.90 4.49
N THR A 89 -2.53 -11.70 5.14
CA THR A 89 -2.38 -11.79 6.60
C THR A 89 -2.39 -10.38 7.18
N CYS A 90 -2.50 -10.25 8.50
CA CYS A 90 -2.35 -8.96 9.15
C CYS A 90 -1.98 -9.10 10.62
N TRP A 91 -1.31 -8.08 11.15
CA TRP A 91 -1.47 -7.76 12.56
C TRP A 91 -2.81 -7.05 12.76
N ARG A 92 -3.45 -7.25 13.91
CA ARG A 92 -4.55 -6.38 14.34
C ARG A 92 -4.68 -6.26 15.85
N MET A 93 -5.25 -5.15 16.29
CA MET A 93 -5.69 -4.91 17.66
C MET A 93 -7.19 -4.61 17.74
N ALA A 94 -7.80 -4.87 18.89
CA ALA A 94 -9.21 -4.53 19.13
C ALA A 94 -9.42 -3.01 19.21
N GLY A 95 -10.51 -2.55 18.62
CA GLY A 95 -10.95 -1.16 18.67
C GLY A 95 -10.14 -0.21 17.81
N ASP A 96 -10.25 1.07 18.16
CA ASP A 96 -9.57 2.19 17.53
C ASP A 96 -8.08 2.24 17.93
N GLY A 97 -7.20 2.13 16.94
CA GLY A 97 -5.75 2.22 17.10
C GLY A 97 -5.20 3.65 17.13
N THR A 98 -6.03 4.69 17.00
CA THR A 98 -5.57 6.08 17.01
C THR A 98 -4.74 6.40 18.26
N GLY A 99 -3.60 7.07 18.06
CA GLY A 99 -2.66 7.44 19.12
C GLY A 99 -1.74 6.29 19.58
N ARG A 100 -1.86 5.09 19.00
CA ARG A 100 -0.97 3.97 19.33
C ARG A 100 0.28 4.00 18.48
N THR A 101 1.35 3.39 19.01
CA THR A 101 2.64 3.30 18.33
C THR A 101 3.05 1.84 18.20
N ILE A 102 3.54 1.49 17.02
CA ILE A 102 4.18 0.21 16.68
C ILE A 102 5.67 0.49 16.52
N THR A 103 6.51 -0.36 17.10
CA THR A 103 7.97 -0.19 17.06
C THR A 103 8.60 -1.32 16.30
N PHE A 104 9.29 -1.00 15.21
CA PHE A 104 10.11 -1.94 14.45
C PHE A 104 11.58 -1.76 14.84
N LYS A 105 12.22 -2.86 15.22
CA LYS A 105 13.67 -2.91 15.48
C LYS A 105 14.33 -3.65 14.33
N LEU A 106 15.12 -2.92 13.55
CA LEU A 106 15.85 -3.48 12.41
C LEU A 106 16.93 -4.45 12.90
N ALA A 107 17.26 -5.44 12.06
CA ALA A 107 18.28 -6.44 12.40
C ALA A 107 19.67 -5.83 12.65
N GLN A 108 19.93 -4.69 12.00
CA GLN A 108 21.14 -3.89 12.14
C GLN A 108 20.81 -2.43 11.72
N PRO A 109 21.65 -1.44 12.08
CA PRO A 109 21.53 -0.10 11.54
C PRO A 109 21.37 -0.15 10.02
N THR A 110 20.38 0.58 9.51
CA THR A 110 20.05 0.58 8.09
C THR A 110 19.86 2.01 7.64
N ARG A 111 20.47 2.34 6.50
CA ARG A 111 20.23 3.59 5.80
C ARG A 111 18.94 3.47 4.99
N LEU A 112 17.82 3.88 5.59
CA LEU A 112 16.49 3.85 4.98
C LEU A 112 16.30 4.99 3.98
N THR A 113 15.43 4.74 3.01
CA THR A 113 15.11 5.66 1.90
C THR A 113 13.62 5.76 1.64
N SER A 114 12.83 4.72 1.93
CA SER A 114 11.38 4.74 1.79
C SER A 114 10.67 3.97 2.89
N VAL A 115 9.57 4.60 3.32
CA VAL A 115 8.42 4.15 4.10
C VAL A 115 7.42 3.24 3.38
N GLY A 116 6.64 2.38 4.04
CA GLY A 116 5.32 2.02 3.49
C GLY A 116 4.52 1.01 4.28
N LEU A 117 3.20 0.96 4.03
CA LEU A 117 2.30 -0.03 4.62
C LEU A 117 1.06 -0.32 3.74
N ILE A 118 0.41 -1.45 4.04
CA ILE A 118 -0.96 -1.76 3.62
C ILE A 118 -1.93 -1.47 4.78
N ASN A 119 -2.78 -0.47 4.61
CA ASN A 119 -3.53 0.21 5.67
C ASN A 119 -4.89 -0.42 6.04
N GLY A 120 -4.93 -1.74 6.19
CA GLY A 120 -6.14 -2.45 6.58
C GLY A 120 -5.92 -3.95 6.61
N TYR A 121 -6.99 -4.73 6.62
CA TYR A 121 -6.91 -6.18 6.39
C TYR A 121 -7.21 -6.47 4.91
N ALA A 122 -6.17 -6.59 4.08
CA ALA A 122 -6.28 -6.72 2.63
C ALA A 122 -6.67 -8.16 2.21
N LYS A 123 -7.76 -8.66 2.79
CA LYS A 123 -8.33 -9.98 2.52
C LYS A 123 -9.83 -9.85 2.19
N SER A 124 -10.29 -10.63 1.24
CA SER A 124 -11.71 -10.97 1.08
C SER A 124 -11.93 -12.44 1.44
N ALA A 125 -13.13 -12.79 1.85
CA ALA A 125 -13.55 -14.18 2.03
C ALA A 125 -14.96 -14.39 1.50
N THR A 126 -15.45 -15.62 1.55
CA THR A 126 -16.84 -15.97 1.21
C THR A 126 -17.46 -16.71 2.38
N ASP A 127 -18.65 -16.29 2.80
CA ASP A 127 -19.37 -16.97 3.89
C ASP A 127 -19.99 -18.31 3.42
N GLY A 128 -20.53 -19.09 4.37
CA GLY A 128 -21.17 -20.37 4.05
C GLY A 128 -22.44 -20.27 3.20
N ALA A 129 -22.96 -19.06 2.97
CA ALA A 129 -24.09 -18.78 2.09
C ALA A 129 -23.67 -18.24 0.71
N GLY A 130 -22.35 -18.09 0.46
CA GLY A 130 -21.81 -17.61 -0.81
C GLY A 130 -21.68 -16.09 -0.91
N HIS A 131 -21.85 -15.33 0.17
CA HIS A 131 -21.67 -13.87 0.15
C HIS A 131 -20.21 -13.49 0.33
N GLU A 132 -19.75 -12.47 -0.40
CA GLU A 132 -18.43 -11.89 -0.19
C GLU A 132 -18.36 -11.14 1.15
N LEU A 133 -17.29 -11.40 1.90
CA LEU A 133 -16.90 -10.68 3.09
C LEU A 133 -15.64 -9.88 2.77
N ASP A 134 -15.82 -8.58 2.61
CA ASP A 134 -14.74 -7.63 2.42
C ASP A 134 -14.18 -7.18 3.77
N TRP A 135 -13.08 -7.81 4.21
CA TRP A 135 -12.48 -7.47 5.50
C TRP A 135 -11.80 -6.11 5.49
N TYR A 136 -11.35 -5.63 4.33
CA TYR A 136 -10.69 -4.33 4.23
C TYR A 136 -11.64 -3.18 4.54
N HIS A 137 -12.86 -3.21 3.98
CA HIS A 137 -13.88 -2.21 4.28
C HIS A 137 -14.68 -2.52 5.54
N GLY A 138 -14.67 -3.78 6.00
CA GLY A 138 -15.37 -4.23 7.21
C GLY A 138 -14.65 -3.84 8.50
N ASP A 139 -13.33 -4.06 8.56
CA ASP A 139 -12.48 -3.60 9.65
C ASP A 139 -12.26 -2.07 9.57
N ARG A 140 -11.55 -1.52 10.56
CA ARG A 140 -11.06 -0.14 10.47
C ARG A 140 -9.91 -0.06 9.48
N ARG A 141 -9.68 1.13 8.94
CA ARG A 141 -8.52 1.45 8.08
C ARG A 141 -7.69 2.53 8.73
N VAL A 142 -6.38 2.38 8.66
CA VAL A 142 -5.47 3.46 9.08
C VAL A 142 -5.49 4.52 7.98
N LEU A 143 -5.82 5.75 8.35
CA LEU A 143 -6.02 6.86 7.41
C LEU A 143 -4.79 7.75 7.30
N SER A 144 -4.03 7.86 8.39
CA SER A 144 -2.73 8.53 8.37
C SER A 144 -1.84 8.04 9.50
N VAL A 145 -0.53 8.13 9.26
CA VAL A 145 0.51 7.71 10.19
C VAL A 145 1.64 8.75 10.25
N GLU A 146 2.38 8.74 11.35
CA GLU A 146 3.67 9.43 11.47
C GLU A 146 4.76 8.39 11.70
N TRP A 147 5.75 8.38 10.81
CA TRP A 147 6.98 7.62 10.96
C TRP A 147 8.01 8.46 11.71
N SER A 148 8.74 7.87 12.65
CA SER A 148 9.88 8.53 13.29
C SER A 148 11.09 7.61 13.43
N PHE A 149 12.26 8.23 13.38
CA PHE A 149 13.56 7.56 13.29
C PHE A 149 14.50 7.97 14.44
N ASP A 150 15.62 7.27 14.61
CA ASP A 150 16.55 7.47 15.74
C ASP A 150 17.22 8.86 15.74
N ASP A 151 17.32 9.53 14.58
CA ASP A 151 17.85 10.89 14.46
C ASP A 151 16.84 11.99 14.84
N GLY A 152 15.61 11.59 15.19
CA GLY A 152 14.51 12.48 15.55
C GLY A 152 13.73 13.02 14.35
N SER A 153 14.11 12.69 13.11
CA SER A 153 13.34 13.02 11.92
C SER A 153 12.00 12.29 11.91
N LYS A 154 11.02 12.91 11.22
CA LYS A 154 9.64 12.44 11.16
C LYS A 154 9.08 12.62 9.77
N LEU A 155 8.20 11.70 9.36
CA LEU A 155 7.49 11.75 8.08
C LEU A 155 6.02 11.39 8.30
N THR A 156 5.11 12.29 7.95
CA THR A 156 3.68 11.98 7.91
C THR A 156 3.31 11.36 6.57
N GLN A 157 2.51 10.30 6.61
CA GLN A 157 1.96 9.64 5.43
C GLN A 157 0.43 9.57 5.55
N ASP A 158 -0.26 10.23 4.63
CA ASP A 158 -1.69 10.05 4.43
C ASP A 158 -1.93 8.84 3.53
N LEU A 159 -2.96 8.05 3.84
CA LEU A 159 -3.21 6.75 3.22
C LEU A 159 -4.54 6.77 2.48
N GLY A 160 -4.51 6.24 1.25
CA GLY A 160 -5.67 6.02 0.41
C GLY A 160 -6.47 4.78 0.80
N ASP A 161 -7.67 4.70 0.23
CA ASP A 161 -8.59 3.57 0.36
C ASP A 161 -8.22 2.48 -0.67
N THR A 162 -7.16 1.72 -0.38
CA THR A 162 -6.66 0.63 -1.24
C THR A 162 -6.05 -0.51 -0.43
N ARG A 163 -6.12 -1.72 -1.00
CA ARG A 163 -5.48 -2.94 -0.47
C ARG A 163 -4.01 -3.07 -0.87
N ASP A 164 -3.49 -2.15 -1.66
CA ASP A 164 -2.13 -2.17 -2.18
C ASP A 164 -1.13 -1.54 -1.20
N MET A 165 0.15 -1.90 -1.34
CA MET A 165 1.24 -1.26 -0.60
C MET A 165 1.34 0.22 -0.97
N GLN A 166 1.34 1.08 0.04
CA GLN A 166 1.45 2.52 -0.13
C GLN A 166 2.79 2.98 0.43
N THR A 167 3.69 3.42 -0.44
CA THR A 167 5.05 3.85 -0.08
C THR A 167 5.18 5.37 -0.10
N VAL A 168 6.15 5.87 0.66
CA VAL A 168 6.54 7.28 0.65
C VAL A 168 8.05 7.38 0.84
N ASP A 169 8.70 8.16 -0.02
CA ASP A 169 10.13 8.41 0.08
C ASP A 169 10.43 9.33 1.27
N LEU A 170 11.56 9.09 1.94
CA LEU A 170 12.09 10.03 2.93
C LEU A 170 12.71 11.24 2.21
N ASP A 171 12.56 12.44 2.78
CA ASP A 171 13.15 13.67 2.24
C ASP A 171 14.68 13.55 2.03
N HIS A 172 15.32 12.75 2.88
CA HIS A 172 16.70 12.34 2.76
C HIS A 172 16.87 10.96 3.41
N PRO A 173 17.89 10.17 3.01
CA PRO A 173 18.10 8.87 3.63
C PRO A 173 18.50 8.99 5.11
N VAL A 174 17.93 8.15 5.95
CA VAL A 174 18.13 8.16 7.42
C VAL A 174 18.74 6.85 7.88
N THR A 175 19.86 6.90 8.60
CA THR A 175 20.42 5.71 9.25
C THR A 175 19.78 5.51 10.62
N THR A 176 19.06 4.39 10.77
CA THR A 176 18.32 4.10 12.01
C THR A 176 18.43 2.61 12.37
N SER A 177 18.26 2.30 13.65
CA SER A 177 18.03 0.95 14.17
C SER A 177 16.57 0.74 14.56
N THR A 178 15.88 1.81 14.93
CA THR A 178 14.47 1.79 15.31
C THR A 178 13.63 2.62 14.33
N VAL A 179 12.49 2.07 13.94
CA VAL A 179 11.44 2.83 13.23
C VAL A 179 10.19 2.75 14.09
N GLN A 180 9.61 3.90 14.41
CA GLN A 180 8.32 3.97 15.09
C GLN A 180 7.25 4.40 14.10
N LEU A 181 6.13 3.69 14.12
CA LEU A 181 4.94 3.97 13.34
C LEU A 181 3.83 4.39 14.31
N HIS A 182 3.55 5.69 14.36
CA HIS A 182 2.46 6.24 15.15
C HIS A 182 1.17 6.32 14.31
N LEU A 183 0.09 5.74 14.82
CA LEU A 183 -1.22 5.74 14.16
C LEU A 183 -1.93 7.06 14.43
N VAL A 184 -1.80 8.02 13.52
CA VAL A 184 -2.33 9.38 13.68
C VAL A 184 -3.85 9.39 13.56
N LYS A 185 -4.41 8.65 12.61
CA LYS A 185 -5.86 8.60 12.38
C LYS A 185 -6.29 7.22 11.91
N VAL A 186 -7.35 6.71 12.50
CA VAL A 186 -8.00 5.45 12.11
C VAL A 186 -9.49 5.70 11.85
N SER A 187 -10.07 5.00 10.89
CA SER A 187 -11.49 5.12 10.56
C SER A 187 -12.39 4.53 11.65
N ALA A 188 -13.69 4.85 11.57
CA ALA A 188 -14.73 3.99 12.15
C ALA A 188 -14.69 2.61 11.47
N PRO A 189 -15.18 1.54 12.12
CA PRO A 189 -15.37 0.26 11.45
C PRO A 189 -16.40 0.39 10.33
N GLY A 190 -16.36 -0.54 9.38
CA GLY A 190 -17.34 -0.62 8.32
C GLY A 190 -18.75 -0.94 8.78
N HIS A 191 -19.60 -1.25 7.80
CA HIS A 191 -20.99 -1.64 8.03
C HIS A 191 -21.28 -3.01 7.39
N GLY A 192 -22.37 -3.64 7.85
CA GLY A 192 -22.84 -4.90 7.29
C GLY A 192 -22.11 -6.14 7.83
N PRO A 193 -22.25 -7.30 7.16
CA PRO A 193 -21.80 -8.60 7.68
C PRO A 193 -20.30 -8.71 7.95
N ALA A 194 -19.48 -7.98 7.17
CA ALA A 194 -18.04 -7.93 7.33
C ALA A 194 -17.57 -6.94 8.41
N ALA A 195 -18.47 -6.13 9.00
CA ALA A 195 -18.10 -5.11 9.97
C ALA A 195 -17.40 -5.70 11.20
N ARG A 196 -16.21 -5.21 11.50
CA ARG A 196 -15.42 -5.65 12.66
C ARG A 196 -14.73 -4.47 13.30
N ASP A 197 -14.72 -4.43 14.62
CA ASP A 197 -14.10 -3.35 15.38
C ASP A 197 -12.65 -3.69 15.74
N TYR A 198 -11.80 -3.79 14.71
CA TYR A 198 -10.36 -3.95 14.86
C TYR A 198 -9.61 -2.95 13.99
N THR A 199 -8.38 -2.61 14.41
CA THR A 199 -7.41 -1.87 13.60
C THR A 199 -6.33 -2.84 13.09
N PRO A 200 -6.38 -3.23 11.81
CA PRO A 200 -5.38 -4.05 11.15
C PRO A 200 -4.33 -3.25 10.37
N ILE A 201 -3.15 -3.85 10.21
CA ILE A 201 -2.15 -3.50 9.19
C ILE A 201 -1.69 -4.82 8.57
N SER A 202 -1.83 -4.95 7.25
CA SER A 202 -1.51 -6.21 6.57
C SER A 202 -0.02 -6.42 6.42
N ASP A 203 0.69 -5.38 5.98
CA ASP A 203 2.10 -5.49 5.65
C ASP A 203 2.79 -4.13 5.77
N VAL A 204 4.11 -4.15 5.96
CA VAL A 204 4.99 -2.98 6.10
C VAL A 204 6.24 -3.22 5.28
N THR A 205 6.68 -2.18 4.58
CA THR A 205 7.94 -2.18 3.84
C THR A 205 8.87 -1.11 4.40
N LEU A 206 10.15 -1.44 4.52
CA LEU A 206 11.20 -0.54 4.97
C LEU A 206 12.37 -0.66 3.98
N LEU A 207 12.45 0.24 3.00
CA LEU A 207 13.45 0.15 1.94
C LEU A 207 14.73 0.88 2.32
N GLY A 208 15.87 0.18 2.28
CA GLY A 208 17.17 0.76 2.57
C GLY A 208 18.34 -0.18 2.37
N THR A 209 19.52 0.28 2.75
CA THR A 209 20.76 -0.50 2.69
C THR A 209 21.28 -0.73 4.11
N PRO A 210 21.31 -1.99 4.60
CA PRO A 210 21.90 -2.32 5.89
C PRO A 210 23.41 -2.04 5.89
N GLY A 211 23.94 -1.47 6.98
CA GLY A 211 25.39 -1.20 7.08
C GLY A 211 25.80 -0.30 8.24
#